data_AF-A0A0C3EQ48-F1
#
_entry.id   AF-A0A0C3EQ48-F1
#
_cell.length_a   1.000
_cell.length_b   1.000
_cell.length_c   1.000
_cell.angle_alpha   90.00
_cell.angle_beta   90.00
_cell.angle_gamma   90.00
#
_symmetry.space_group_name_H-M   'P 1'
#
loop_
_entity.id
_entity.type
_entity.pdbx_description
1 polymer ?
#
loop_
_entity_poly.entity_id
_entity_poly.type
_entity_poly.pdbx_seq_one_letter_code
_entity_poly.pdbx_strand_id
1 'polypeptide(L)'
;MTSNGLALHRRLPDLVDKGLTHLNLSLDTLDPFKFEIMARRMGHDAVLKSLEVALSCPGLQSVKLNVVVIKGLNDTEVLDFVDLTKHKRLWVRFIEFMPFTGNKWDKAKMVPSAELLAVIKKQFPTIERMETIPNETARLWRVPGHSGGIGFISSMSDHFCSTCNRLRITADGQIKVCLFDGKEISLRDEMRRGVSDDELLRVIRSAVWGKKEKHAGMDNIDAESNRPMILIGGALFPNFKRSFLHPRGPAVLVRTSGPGTTHLLMATYVQRRWSSHCGPCEPRLTHLDATGRPSMVDVSSKEPTKRTATATGSIYVPKIAYELVSGMDAPEDTDLQTVPSLQTALEKSRNKGHTLTVAQLAAIMGCKRTAELIPLCHPLKLSNISVTLTPEPILREGMPQLVNRPPYRIRCTATVSCEGKTGVEMEALTAVTVGLLTVWDMLKAVAGKEMMIGDIVVSHKSGGKSGDFIRAEKK
;
A
#
# COMPACT_ATOMS: atom_id res chain seq x y z
N MET A 1 -12.59 -6.55 21.54
CA MET A 1 -11.56 -6.34 20.49
C MET A 1 -12.21 -5.92 19.18
N THR A 2 -11.54 -5.14 18.32
CA THR A 2 -11.96 -4.88 16.94
C THR A 2 -10.91 -5.41 15.96
N SER A 3 -11.30 -6.07 14.87
CA SER A 3 -10.38 -6.64 13.88
C SER A 3 -10.99 -6.66 12.46
N ASN A 4 -10.14 -6.63 11.44
CA ASN A 4 -10.56 -6.85 10.04
C ASN A 4 -10.74 -8.35 9.69
N GLY A 5 -10.49 -9.26 10.63
CA GLY A 5 -10.77 -10.69 10.47
C GLY A 5 -9.75 -11.49 9.65
N LEU A 6 -8.92 -10.90 8.80
CA LEU A 6 -8.09 -11.64 7.83
C LEU A 6 -7.24 -12.78 8.42
N ALA A 7 -6.57 -12.53 9.54
CA ALA A 7 -5.73 -13.53 10.23
C ALA A 7 -6.38 -14.07 11.52
N LEU A 8 -7.64 -13.70 11.80
CA LEU A 8 -8.21 -13.85 13.13
C LEU A 8 -8.60 -15.30 13.43
N HIS A 9 -9.15 -16.04 12.46
CA HIS A 9 -9.58 -17.43 12.64
C HIS A 9 -8.52 -18.35 13.28
N ARG A 10 -7.22 -18.07 13.09
CA ARG A 10 -6.12 -18.86 13.66
C ARG A 10 -5.81 -18.55 15.13
N ARG A 11 -6.14 -17.33 15.58
CA ARG A 11 -5.78 -16.81 16.91
C ARG A 11 -6.98 -16.63 17.82
N LEU A 12 -8.19 -16.58 17.27
CA LEU A 12 -9.39 -16.29 18.03
C LEU A 12 -9.64 -17.27 19.19
N PRO A 13 -9.47 -18.60 19.03
CA PRO A 13 -9.66 -19.53 20.15
C PRO A 13 -8.72 -19.20 21.33
N ASP A 14 -7.41 -19.05 21.08
CA ASP A 14 -6.43 -18.69 22.12
C ASP A 14 -6.75 -17.33 22.79
N LEU A 15 -7.28 -16.37 22.05
CA LEU A 15 -7.72 -15.09 22.63
C LEU A 15 -8.95 -15.26 23.53
N VAL A 16 -9.91 -16.09 23.14
CA VAL A 16 -11.11 -16.38 23.93
C VAL A 16 -10.72 -17.14 25.21
N ASP A 17 -9.82 -18.12 25.11
CA ASP A 17 -9.27 -18.85 26.26
C ASP A 17 -8.56 -17.92 27.27
N LYS A 18 -8.00 -16.81 26.78
CA LYS A 18 -7.38 -15.75 27.59
C LYS A 18 -8.36 -14.68 28.07
N GLY A 19 -9.67 -14.87 27.89
CA GLY A 19 -10.72 -14.01 28.42
C GLY A 19 -11.28 -12.99 27.44
N LEU A 20 -11.05 -13.10 26.13
CA LEU A 20 -11.72 -12.26 25.14
C LEU A 20 -13.21 -12.62 25.04
N THR A 21 -14.08 -11.73 25.52
CA THR A 21 -15.55 -11.95 25.53
C THR A 21 -16.31 -11.21 24.43
N HIS A 22 -15.75 -10.13 23.86
CA HIS A 22 -16.46 -9.26 22.92
C HIS A 22 -15.62 -9.00 21.66
N LEU A 23 -16.21 -9.24 20.48
CA LEU A 23 -15.56 -9.05 19.19
C LEU A 23 -16.35 -8.12 18.28
N ASN A 24 -15.67 -7.15 17.68
CA ASN A 24 -16.12 -6.38 16.53
C ASN A 24 -15.31 -6.80 15.31
N LEU A 25 -15.96 -7.34 14.28
CA LEU A 25 -15.36 -7.61 12.99
C LEU A 25 -15.73 -6.52 12.00
N SER A 26 -14.78 -6.09 11.16
CA SER A 26 -15.05 -5.19 10.03
C SER A 26 -15.14 -6.00 8.75
N LEU A 27 -16.30 -5.94 8.08
CA LEU A 27 -16.56 -6.56 6.79
C LEU A 27 -17.59 -5.68 6.07
N ASP A 28 -17.15 -4.92 5.07
CA ASP A 28 -18.02 -3.93 4.44
C ASP A 28 -18.89 -4.49 3.31
N THR A 29 -18.65 -5.72 2.85
CA THR A 29 -19.39 -6.35 1.74
C THR A 29 -19.37 -7.86 1.87
N LEU A 30 -20.43 -8.52 1.42
CA LEU A 30 -20.55 -9.98 1.30
C LEU A 30 -20.11 -10.49 -0.08
N ASP A 31 -19.86 -9.58 -1.01
CA ASP A 31 -19.36 -9.88 -2.35
C ASP A 31 -17.82 -9.91 -2.36
N PRO A 32 -17.20 -11.02 -2.80
CA PRO A 32 -15.74 -11.17 -2.78
C PRO A 32 -15.03 -10.19 -3.72
N PHE A 33 -15.64 -9.83 -4.85
CA PHE A 33 -15.05 -8.89 -5.82
C PHE A 33 -15.07 -7.46 -5.28
N LYS A 34 -16.19 -7.02 -4.70
CA LYS A 34 -16.27 -5.73 -4.02
C LYS A 34 -15.34 -5.69 -2.82
N PHE A 35 -15.16 -6.79 -2.10
CA PHE A 35 -14.22 -6.87 -0.98
C PHE A 35 -12.80 -6.52 -1.44
N GLU A 36 -12.34 -7.07 -2.56
CA GLU A 36 -11.01 -6.75 -3.09
C GLU A 36 -10.86 -5.29 -3.48
N ILE A 37 -11.90 -4.68 -4.06
CA ILE A 37 -11.92 -3.25 -4.40
C ILE A 37 -11.80 -2.40 -3.12
N MET A 38 -12.57 -2.73 -2.08
CA MET A 38 -12.62 -1.97 -0.84
C MET A 38 -11.38 -2.18 0.03
N ALA A 39 -10.99 -3.44 0.25
CA ALA A 39 -9.87 -3.83 1.12
C ALA A 39 -8.50 -3.70 0.42
N ARG A 40 -8.49 -3.56 -0.91
CA ARG A 40 -7.31 -3.54 -1.79
C ARG A 40 -6.43 -4.79 -1.67
N ARG A 41 -7.05 -5.91 -1.29
CA ARG A 41 -6.40 -7.22 -1.11
C ARG A 41 -7.43 -8.34 -1.14
N MET A 42 -6.97 -9.51 -1.57
CA MET A 42 -7.69 -10.77 -1.38
C MET A 42 -7.88 -11.09 0.11
N GLY A 43 -8.91 -11.86 0.44
CA GLY A 43 -9.07 -12.45 1.77
C GLY A 43 -10.49 -12.47 2.33
N HIS A 44 -11.50 -12.22 1.50
CA HIS A 44 -12.91 -12.30 1.86
C HIS A 44 -13.25 -13.60 2.62
N ASP A 45 -12.86 -14.76 2.06
CA ASP A 45 -13.11 -16.07 2.67
C ASP A 45 -12.46 -16.23 4.04
N ALA A 46 -11.30 -15.61 4.26
CA ALA A 46 -10.61 -15.65 5.55
C ALA A 46 -11.34 -14.82 6.62
N VAL A 47 -12.00 -13.73 6.21
CA VAL A 47 -12.85 -12.92 7.09
C VAL A 47 -14.12 -13.68 7.43
N LEU A 48 -14.79 -14.27 6.45
CA LEU A 48 -15.98 -15.11 6.68
C LEU A 48 -15.66 -16.30 7.58
N LYS A 49 -14.53 -16.99 7.35
CA LYS A 49 -14.06 -18.05 8.23
C LYS A 49 -13.85 -17.56 9.67
N SER A 50 -13.35 -16.34 9.84
CA SER A 50 -13.16 -15.76 11.17
C SER A 50 -14.48 -15.39 11.85
N LEU A 51 -15.49 -14.99 11.08
CA LEU A 51 -16.84 -14.79 11.58
C LEU A 51 -17.47 -16.11 12.04
N GLU A 52 -17.36 -17.18 11.24
CA GLU A 52 -17.87 -18.50 11.61
C GLU A 52 -17.19 -19.04 12.88
N VAL A 53 -15.85 -18.95 12.95
CA VAL A 53 -15.11 -19.32 14.17
C VAL A 53 -15.61 -18.50 15.37
N ALA A 54 -15.78 -17.18 15.21
CA ALA A 54 -16.29 -16.32 16.27
C ALA A 54 -17.67 -16.75 16.77
N LEU A 55 -18.59 -17.07 15.87
CA LEU A 55 -19.95 -17.50 16.22
C LEU A 55 -19.99 -18.90 16.86
N SER A 56 -19.03 -19.76 16.53
CA SER A 56 -18.89 -21.09 17.13
C SER A 56 -18.22 -21.08 18.51
N CYS A 57 -17.50 -20.01 18.87
CA CYS A 57 -16.78 -19.92 20.14
C CYS A 57 -17.74 -19.65 21.31
N PRO A 58 -17.91 -20.58 22.27
CA PRO A 58 -18.85 -20.41 23.37
C PRO A 58 -18.44 -19.32 24.37
N GLY A 59 -17.14 -19.03 24.51
CA GLY A 59 -16.63 -17.96 25.39
C GLY A 59 -16.88 -16.54 24.87
N LEU A 60 -17.31 -16.40 23.61
CA LEU A 60 -17.56 -15.11 22.99
C LEU A 60 -19.03 -14.71 23.18
N GLN A 61 -19.26 -13.76 24.09
CA GLN A 61 -20.59 -13.31 24.50
C GLN A 61 -21.27 -12.42 23.45
N SER A 62 -20.48 -11.68 22.68
CA SER A 62 -21.01 -10.73 21.69
C SER A 62 -20.11 -10.65 20.46
N VAL A 63 -20.71 -10.91 19.30
CA VAL A 63 -20.10 -10.70 17.98
C VAL A 63 -20.86 -9.59 17.27
N LYS A 64 -20.13 -8.53 16.90
CA LYS A 64 -20.65 -7.39 16.15
C LYS A 64 -19.93 -7.32 14.80
N LEU A 65 -20.66 -7.14 13.71
CA LEU A 65 -20.12 -6.89 12.38
C LEU A 65 -20.28 -5.40 12.06
N ASN A 66 -19.21 -4.73 11.67
CA ASN A 66 -19.21 -3.32 11.27
C ASN A 66 -19.14 -3.22 9.76
N VAL A 67 -20.11 -2.52 9.19
CA VAL A 67 -20.27 -2.29 7.76
C VAL A 67 -20.29 -0.78 7.53
N VAL A 68 -19.28 -0.22 6.87
CA VAL A 68 -19.33 1.16 6.38
C VAL A 68 -20.09 1.18 5.06
N VAL A 69 -21.22 1.87 5.02
CA VAL A 69 -22.08 1.90 3.82
C VAL A 69 -21.72 3.10 2.95
N ILE A 70 -21.44 2.83 1.68
CA ILE A 70 -21.04 3.78 0.65
C ILE A 70 -22.00 3.65 -0.54
N LYS A 71 -22.65 4.77 -0.89
CA LYS A 71 -23.60 4.83 -2.00
C LYS A 71 -22.96 4.43 -3.33
N GLY A 72 -23.66 3.60 -4.11
CA GLY A 72 -23.20 3.10 -5.40
C GLY A 72 -22.09 2.06 -5.32
N LEU A 73 -21.81 1.51 -4.13
CA LEU A 73 -20.78 0.47 -3.93
C LEU A 73 -21.37 -0.76 -3.22
N ASN A 74 -21.76 -0.61 -1.96
CA ASN A 74 -22.27 -1.69 -1.10
C ASN A 74 -23.63 -1.37 -0.46
N ASP A 75 -24.25 -0.24 -0.79
CA ASP A 75 -25.56 0.17 -0.30
C ASP A 75 -26.69 -0.79 -0.71
N THR A 76 -26.53 -1.53 -1.80
CA THR A 76 -27.48 -2.55 -2.24
C THR A 76 -27.46 -3.83 -1.38
N GLU A 77 -26.37 -4.10 -0.66
CA GLU A 77 -26.19 -5.33 0.16
C GLU A 77 -26.78 -5.20 1.57
N VAL A 78 -27.35 -4.05 1.91
CA VAL A 78 -27.85 -3.76 3.25
C VAL A 78 -28.89 -4.78 3.69
N LEU A 79 -29.77 -5.21 2.78
CA LEU A 79 -30.79 -6.23 3.07
C LEU A 79 -30.16 -7.61 3.33
N ASP A 80 -29.15 -8.00 2.56
CA ASP A 80 -28.43 -9.27 2.73
C ASP A 80 -27.77 -9.35 4.12
N PHE A 81 -27.23 -8.23 4.60
CA PHE A 81 -26.71 -8.11 5.95
C PHE A 81 -27.79 -8.21 7.04
N VAL A 82 -29.00 -7.71 6.80
CA VAL A 82 -30.14 -7.92 7.72
C VAL A 82 -30.50 -9.40 7.76
N ASP A 83 -30.59 -10.05 6.61
CA ASP A 83 -30.90 -11.49 6.51
C ASP A 83 -29.85 -12.37 7.19
N LEU A 84 -28.58 -11.96 7.17
CA LEU A 84 -27.50 -12.64 7.89
C LEU A 84 -27.78 -12.77 9.41
N THR A 85 -28.57 -11.86 9.99
CA THR A 85 -28.92 -11.88 11.43
C THR A 85 -30.03 -12.87 11.79
N LYS A 86 -30.68 -13.49 10.80
CA LYS A 86 -31.82 -14.38 11.00
C LYS A 86 -31.49 -15.58 11.89
N HIS A 87 -30.42 -16.29 11.53
CA HIS A 87 -30.01 -17.53 12.21
C HIS A 87 -28.70 -17.39 13.01
N LYS A 88 -28.09 -16.21 13.02
CA LYS A 88 -26.79 -15.95 13.68
C LYS A 88 -27.00 -15.00 14.84
N ARG A 89 -26.39 -15.29 16.00
CA ARG A 89 -26.33 -14.40 17.17
C ARG A 89 -25.35 -13.25 16.92
N LEU A 90 -25.63 -12.47 15.88
CA LEU A 90 -24.77 -11.46 15.29
C LEU A 90 -25.46 -10.10 15.30
N TRP A 91 -24.70 -9.06 15.65
CA TRP A 91 -25.14 -7.68 15.53
C TRP A 91 -24.48 -7.00 14.34
N VAL A 92 -25.24 -6.68 13.29
CA VAL A 92 -24.70 -5.91 12.17
C VAL A 92 -24.88 -4.42 12.40
N ARG A 93 -23.80 -3.65 12.33
CA ARG A 93 -23.79 -2.21 12.57
C ARG A 93 -23.43 -1.48 11.29
N PHE A 94 -24.40 -0.77 10.74
CA PHE A 94 -24.23 0.12 9.61
C PHE A 94 -23.66 1.45 10.10
N ILE A 95 -22.52 1.82 9.53
CA ILE A 95 -21.78 3.03 9.87
C ILE A 95 -21.86 3.97 8.67
N GLU A 96 -22.24 5.21 8.93
CA GLU A 96 -22.19 6.26 7.90
C GLU A 96 -20.75 6.46 7.44
N PHE A 97 -20.56 6.58 6.14
CA PHE A 97 -19.26 6.98 5.60
C PHE A 97 -18.87 8.33 6.24
N MET A 98 -17.60 8.50 6.63
CA MET A 98 -17.11 9.66 7.38
C MET A 98 -15.88 10.29 6.71
N PRO A 99 -15.64 11.60 6.88
CA PRO A 99 -14.44 12.27 6.40
C PRO A 99 -13.20 11.83 7.18
N PHE A 100 -12.27 11.14 6.50
CA PHE A 100 -10.93 10.87 7.04
C PHE A 100 -9.87 11.14 5.98
N THR A 101 -8.71 11.64 6.41
CA THR A 101 -7.57 11.86 5.51
C THR A 101 -7.20 10.55 4.81
N GLY A 102 -7.22 10.59 3.47
CA GLY A 102 -6.84 9.46 2.61
C GLY A 102 -7.99 8.55 2.16
N ASN A 103 -9.23 8.75 2.61
CA ASN A 103 -10.37 7.90 2.21
C ASN A 103 -11.20 8.44 1.04
N LYS A 104 -10.81 9.57 0.42
CA LYS A 104 -11.54 10.23 -0.68
C LYS A 104 -13.02 10.46 -0.34
N TRP A 105 -13.27 11.01 0.84
CA TRP A 105 -14.59 11.39 1.31
C TRP A 105 -15.34 12.22 0.27
N ASP A 106 -16.63 11.92 0.14
CA ASP A 106 -17.57 12.61 -0.74
C ASP A 106 -18.96 12.54 -0.10
N LYS A 107 -19.54 13.71 0.16
CA LYS A 107 -20.86 13.85 0.76
C LYS A 107 -21.95 13.15 -0.08
N ALA A 108 -21.80 13.11 -1.40
CA ALA A 108 -22.73 12.43 -2.29
C ALA A 108 -22.72 10.90 -2.12
N LYS A 109 -21.65 10.34 -1.54
CA LYS A 109 -21.51 8.91 -1.28
C LYS A 109 -21.99 8.48 0.10
N MET A 110 -22.34 9.43 0.96
CA MET A 110 -22.90 9.15 2.27
C MET A 110 -24.37 8.73 2.15
N VAL A 111 -24.74 7.64 2.83
CA VAL A 111 -26.14 7.22 2.96
C VAL A 111 -26.57 7.43 4.41
N PRO A 112 -27.51 8.36 4.70
CA PRO A 112 -28.00 8.56 6.05
C PRO A 112 -28.69 7.32 6.60
N SER A 113 -28.50 7.06 7.89
CA SER A 113 -29.16 5.96 8.60
C SER A 113 -30.69 5.91 8.45
N ALA A 114 -31.36 7.07 8.33
CA ALA A 114 -32.80 7.14 8.10
C ALA A 114 -33.22 6.57 6.72
N GLU A 115 -32.40 6.77 5.69
CA GLU A 115 -32.63 6.23 4.35
C GLU A 115 -32.47 4.70 4.36
N LEU A 116 -31.41 4.20 4.99
CA LEU A 116 -31.20 2.75 5.16
C LEU A 116 -32.35 2.10 5.94
N LEU A 117 -32.81 2.73 7.02
CA LEU A 117 -33.95 2.23 7.78
C LEU A 117 -35.24 2.21 6.94
N ALA A 118 -35.47 3.20 6.07
CA ALA A 118 -36.62 3.21 5.18
C ALA A 118 -36.58 2.05 4.16
N VAL A 119 -35.40 1.75 3.61
CA VAL A 119 -35.20 0.59 2.73
C VAL A 119 -35.47 -0.71 3.47
N ILE A 120 -34.91 -0.87 4.68
CA ILE A 120 -35.09 -2.07 5.50
C ILE A 120 -36.55 -2.26 5.90
N LYS A 121 -37.26 -1.19 6.29
CA LYS A 121 -38.68 -1.25 6.66
C LYS A 121 -39.59 -1.69 5.52
N LYS A 122 -39.23 -1.44 4.26
CA LYS A 122 -40.00 -1.94 3.11
C LYS A 122 -39.97 -3.47 3.02
N GLN A 123 -38.83 -4.09 3.32
CA GLN A 123 -38.66 -5.55 3.28
C GLN A 123 -39.03 -6.22 4.61
N PHE A 124 -38.78 -5.55 5.74
CA PHE A 124 -39.06 -6.03 7.09
C PHE A 124 -39.96 -5.03 7.84
N PRO A 125 -41.27 -4.97 7.54
CA PRO A 125 -42.18 -4.00 8.16
C PRO A 125 -42.31 -4.13 9.68
N THR A 126 -42.01 -5.31 10.23
CA THR A 126 -42.07 -5.62 11.66
C THR A 126 -40.83 -5.20 12.44
N ILE A 127 -39.83 -4.60 11.79
CA ILE A 127 -38.61 -4.17 12.48
C ILE A 127 -38.92 -3.11 13.55
N GLU A 128 -38.46 -3.37 14.77
CA GLU A 128 -38.71 -2.52 15.94
C GLU A 128 -37.42 -1.93 16.48
N ARG A 129 -37.53 -0.72 17.03
CA ARG A 129 -36.43 -0.04 17.71
C ARG A 129 -36.30 -0.62 19.11
N MET A 130 -35.08 -0.92 19.52
CA MET A 130 -34.81 -1.37 20.88
C MET A 130 -34.58 -0.21 21.84
N GLU A 131 -34.71 -0.50 23.13
CA GLU A 131 -34.43 0.47 24.18
C GLU A 131 -33.02 1.04 24.07
N THR A 132 -32.91 2.34 24.37
CA THR A 132 -31.63 3.03 24.25
C THR A 132 -30.76 2.68 25.45
N ILE A 133 -29.64 2.00 25.16
CA ILE A 133 -28.64 1.68 26.17
C ILE A 133 -27.76 2.93 26.41
N PRO A 134 -27.52 3.34 27.68
CA PRO A 134 -26.67 4.48 27.98
C PRO A 134 -25.28 4.36 27.35
N ASN A 135 -24.82 5.42 26.69
CA ASN A 135 -23.52 5.51 26.01
C ASN A 135 -23.31 4.51 24.85
N GLU A 136 -24.33 3.74 24.45
CA GLU A 136 -24.26 2.93 23.23
C GLU A 136 -24.30 3.86 22.02
N THR A 137 -23.35 3.66 21.11
CA THR A 137 -23.22 4.52 19.93
C THR A 137 -24.16 4.14 18.81
N ALA A 138 -24.54 2.85 18.75
CA ALA A 138 -25.45 2.38 17.74
C ALA A 138 -26.89 2.49 18.25
N ARG A 139 -27.79 3.03 17.41
CA ARG A 139 -29.23 2.90 17.64
C ARG A 139 -29.65 1.51 17.20
N LEU A 140 -30.05 0.68 18.16
CA LEU A 140 -30.32 -0.75 17.94
C LEU A 140 -31.75 -1.00 17.45
N TRP A 141 -31.88 -1.94 16.52
CA TRP A 141 -33.14 -2.40 15.95
C TRP A 141 -33.12 -3.92 15.84
N ARG A 142 -34.31 -4.53 15.91
CA ARG A 142 -34.47 -5.98 15.78
C ARG A 142 -35.68 -6.28 14.90
N VAL A 143 -35.53 -7.30 14.05
CA VAL A 143 -36.67 -7.90 13.34
C VAL A 143 -37.14 -9.07 14.20
N PRO A 144 -38.43 -9.13 14.58
CA PRO A 144 -38.99 -10.25 15.32
C PRO A 144 -38.69 -11.59 14.61
N GLY A 145 -38.22 -12.58 15.37
CA GLY A 145 -37.82 -13.90 14.86
C GLY A 145 -36.36 -14.03 14.43
N HIS A 146 -35.60 -12.93 14.32
CA HIS A 146 -34.15 -13.01 14.09
C HIS A 146 -33.39 -13.29 15.40
N SER A 147 -32.34 -14.12 15.29
CA SER A 147 -31.45 -14.44 16.41
C SER A 147 -30.51 -13.28 16.78
N GLY A 148 -30.25 -12.41 15.81
CA GLY A 148 -29.39 -11.23 15.93
C GLY A 148 -30.17 -9.92 15.89
N GLY A 149 -29.48 -8.86 15.50
CA GLY A 149 -30.07 -7.54 15.34
C GLY A 149 -29.18 -6.61 14.53
N ILE A 150 -29.68 -5.41 14.26
CA ILE A 150 -28.93 -4.39 13.54
C ILE A 150 -28.76 -3.12 14.38
N GLY A 151 -27.80 -2.29 14.01
CA GLY A 151 -27.61 -0.99 14.63
C GLY A 151 -27.13 0.05 13.63
N PHE A 152 -27.52 1.30 13.85
CA PHE A 152 -27.05 2.42 13.04
C PHE A 152 -26.11 3.31 13.84
N ILE A 153 -24.92 3.56 13.31
CA ILE A 153 -23.95 4.53 13.82
C ILE A 153 -24.03 5.76 12.93
N SER A 154 -24.89 6.70 13.32
CA SER A 154 -25.18 7.94 12.58
C SER A 154 -24.20 9.04 12.94
N SER A 155 -22.91 8.83 12.63
CA SER A 155 -21.83 9.74 13.01
C SER A 155 -21.96 11.14 12.42
N MET A 156 -22.66 11.30 11.29
CA MET A 156 -22.73 12.57 10.57
C MET A 156 -24.15 13.15 10.56
N SER A 157 -25.18 12.33 10.38
CA SER A 157 -26.55 12.83 10.26
C SER A 157 -27.24 13.09 11.61
N ASP A 158 -26.86 12.36 12.66
CA ASP A 158 -27.56 12.39 13.96
C ASP A 158 -26.58 12.00 15.09
N HIS A 159 -25.70 12.95 15.42
CA HIS A 159 -24.54 12.78 16.30
C HIS A 159 -24.88 12.29 17.72
N PHE A 160 -23.97 11.52 18.30
CA PHE A 160 -24.05 10.99 19.67
C PHE A 160 -22.97 11.60 20.61
N CYS A 161 -22.44 12.79 20.29
CA CYS A 161 -21.34 13.38 21.04
C CYS A 161 -21.71 13.70 22.50
N SER A 162 -22.97 14.07 22.76
CA SER A 162 -23.48 14.41 24.11
C SER A 162 -23.41 13.25 25.11
N THR A 163 -23.43 12.00 24.63
CA THR A 163 -23.32 10.78 25.45
C THR A 163 -21.99 10.05 25.25
N CYS A 164 -21.03 10.66 24.54
CA CYS A 164 -19.76 10.01 24.21
C CYS A 164 -18.82 10.00 25.42
N ASN A 165 -18.59 8.82 25.99
CA ASN A 165 -17.69 8.59 27.12
C ASN A 165 -16.33 7.96 26.72
N ARG A 166 -15.95 8.02 25.43
CA ARG A 166 -14.75 7.34 24.92
C ARG A 166 -13.50 8.19 25.00
N LEU A 167 -12.44 7.59 25.52
CA LEU A 167 -11.06 8.06 25.39
C LEU A 167 -10.26 7.02 24.59
N ARG A 168 -9.22 7.47 23.90
CA ARG A 168 -8.35 6.60 23.10
C ARG A 168 -6.90 6.84 23.47
N ILE A 169 -6.14 5.76 23.51
CA ILE A 169 -4.69 5.80 23.50
C ILE A 169 -4.25 5.33 22.12
N THR A 170 -3.47 6.14 21.43
CA THR A 170 -2.94 5.78 20.12
C THR A 170 -1.83 4.74 20.24
N ALA A 171 -1.47 4.08 19.14
CA ALA A 171 -0.39 3.08 19.16
C ALA A 171 0.99 3.67 19.51
N ASP A 172 1.22 4.95 19.20
CA ASP A 172 2.38 5.72 19.63
C ASP A 172 2.26 6.26 21.06
N GLY A 173 1.18 5.98 21.77
CA GLY A 173 1.02 6.28 23.20
C GLY A 173 0.55 7.71 23.49
N GLN A 174 -0.18 8.32 22.56
CA GLN A 174 -0.84 9.61 22.73
C GLN A 174 -2.25 9.41 23.28
N ILE A 175 -2.72 10.26 24.19
CA ILE A 175 -4.15 10.34 24.52
C ILE A 175 -4.88 11.21 23.50
N LYS A 176 -6.04 10.71 23.04
CA LYS A 176 -6.95 11.38 22.11
C LYS A 176 -8.37 11.33 22.68
N VAL A 177 -8.96 12.50 22.92
CA VAL A 177 -10.27 12.65 23.60
C VAL A 177 -11.46 12.64 22.64
N CYS A 178 -11.22 12.87 21.35
CA CYS A 178 -12.20 12.77 20.29
C CYS A 178 -11.55 12.18 19.03
N LEU A 179 -12.30 11.37 18.27
CA LEU A 179 -11.79 10.78 17.04
C LEU A 179 -11.41 11.83 15.98
N PHE A 180 -12.13 12.96 15.96
CA PHE A 180 -11.95 14.04 14.98
C PHE A 180 -11.06 15.18 15.48
N ASP A 181 -10.64 15.18 16.74
CA ASP A 181 -9.79 16.25 17.27
C ASP A 181 -8.32 15.98 16.93
N GLY A 182 -7.65 16.91 16.24
CA GLY A 182 -6.23 16.81 15.93
C GLY A 182 -5.31 16.90 17.16
N LYS A 183 -5.79 17.43 18.29
CA LYS A 183 -4.99 17.57 19.51
C LYS A 183 -4.74 16.22 20.18
N GLU A 184 -3.46 15.97 20.48
CA GLU A 184 -2.97 14.74 21.07
C GLU A 184 -1.86 15.06 22.08
N ILE A 185 -1.83 14.33 23.20
CA ILE A 185 -0.87 14.55 24.29
C ILE A 185 -0.15 13.23 24.61
N SER A 186 1.18 13.28 24.73
CA SER A 186 2.00 12.05 24.80
C SER A 186 2.10 11.49 26.21
N LEU A 187 1.16 10.63 26.60
CA LEU A 187 1.23 9.91 27.88
C LEU A 187 2.48 9.03 27.96
N ARG A 188 2.91 8.45 26.84
CA ARG A 188 4.13 7.64 26.76
C ARG A 188 5.37 8.43 27.19
N ASP A 189 5.51 9.66 26.69
CA ASP A 189 6.70 10.46 26.97
C ASP A 189 6.66 11.03 28.40
N GLU A 190 5.48 11.34 28.95
CA GLU A 190 5.32 11.61 30.40
C GLU A 190 5.77 10.40 31.24
N MET A 191 5.25 9.20 30.95
CA MET A 191 5.60 8.00 31.70
C MET A 191 7.10 7.67 31.60
N ARG A 192 7.72 7.84 30.43
CA ARG A 192 9.15 7.61 30.23
C ARG A 192 10.04 8.63 30.95
N ARG A 193 9.52 9.82 31.26
CA ARG A 193 10.20 10.81 32.12
C ARG A 193 10.13 10.45 33.61
N GLY A 194 9.38 9.42 33.99
CA GLY A 194 9.23 9.00 35.38
C GLY A 194 8.23 9.86 36.16
N VAL A 195 7.30 10.50 35.48
CA VAL A 195 6.21 11.31 36.06
C VAL A 195 5.34 10.43 36.98
N SER A 196 4.89 10.98 38.11
CA SER A 196 4.05 10.26 39.07
C SER A 196 2.63 10.01 38.53
N ASP A 197 1.91 9.03 39.10
CA ASP A 197 0.51 8.76 38.72
C ASP A 197 -0.40 9.98 38.92
N ASP A 198 -0.18 10.76 39.97
CA ASP A 198 -0.95 11.99 40.24
C ASP A 198 -0.74 13.06 39.16
N GLU A 199 0.49 13.23 38.69
CA GLU A 199 0.80 14.14 37.60
C GLU A 199 0.23 13.62 36.26
N LEU A 200 0.31 12.32 36.00
CA LEU A 200 -0.28 11.71 34.81
C LEU A 200 -1.81 11.88 34.81
N LEU A 201 -2.45 11.74 35.97
CA LEU A 201 -3.87 12.03 36.14
C LEU A 201 -4.20 13.50 35.88
N ARG A 202 -3.35 14.45 36.26
CA ARG A 202 -3.53 15.87 35.91
C ARG A 202 -3.48 16.10 34.40
N VAL A 203 -2.53 15.45 33.70
CA VAL A 203 -2.42 15.52 32.23
C VAL A 203 -3.69 14.96 31.57
N ILE A 204 -4.16 13.80 32.03
CA ILE A 204 -5.39 13.18 31.51
C ILE A 204 -6.61 14.09 31.78
N ARG A 205 -6.75 14.63 33.00
CA ARG A 205 -7.85 15.56 33.33
C ARG A 205 -7.83 16.80 32.45
N SER A 206 -6.65 17.38 32.22
CA SER A 206 -6.50 18.54 31.34
C SER A 206 -6.92 18.22 29.91
N ALA A 207 -6.52 17.05 29.38
CA ALA A 207 -6.93 16.58 28.06
C ALA A 207 -8.46 16.43 27.98
N VAL A 208 -9.08 15.78 28.97
CA VAL A 208 -10.53 15.55 29.02
C VAL A 208 -11.30 16.86 29.16
N TRP A 209 -10.80 17.81 29.97
CA TRP A 209 -11.43 19.13 30.13
C TRP A 209 -11.38 19.98 28.86
N GLY A 210 -10.38 19.74 28.01
CA GLY A 210 -10.29 20.35 26.68
C GLY A 210 -11.20 19.73 25.62
N LYS A 211 -11.93 18.65 25.95
CA LYS A 211 -12.81 17.96 25.00
C LYS A 211 -13.96 18.87 24.58
N LYS A 212 -14.05 19.16 23.28
CA LYS A 212 -15.16 19.89 22.67
C LYS A 212 -16.49 19.12 22.86
N GLU A 213 -17.60 19.85 23.00
CA GLU A 213 -18.95 19.28 23.13
C GLU A 213 -19.32 18.34 21.96
N LYS A 214 -18.94 18.74 20.75
CA LYS A 214 -19.08 17.97 19.51
C LYS A 214 -17.93 18.28 18.56
N HIS A 215 -17.70 17.39 17.60
CA HIS A 215 -16.79 17.69 16.49
C HIS A 215 -17.38 18.77 15.56
N ALA A 216 -16.54 19.38 14.72
CA ALA A 216 -17.01 20.33 13.71
C ALA A 216 -18.10 19.71 12.81
N GLY A 217 -18.99 20.52 12.25
CA GLY A 217 -20.01 20.05 11.31
C GLY A 217 -19.39 19.56 9.99
N MET A 218 -20.16 18.83 9.17
CA MET A 218 -19.73 18.22 7.89
C MET A 218 -18.84 19.12 7.04
N ASP A 219 -19.17 20.41 6.92
CA ASP A 219 -18.50 21.32 5.99
C ASP A 219 -17.12 21.81 6.49
N ASN A 220 -16.81 21.61 7.79
CA ASN A 220 -15.57 22.09 8.42
C ASN A 220 -14.66 20.98 8.95
N ILE A 221 -15.07 19.70 8.90
CA ILE A 221 -14.23 18.58 9.39
C ILE A 221 -13.03 18.35 8.46
N ASP A 222 -13.19 18.58 7.16
CA ASP A 222 -12.11 18.36 6.16
C ASP A 222 -10.95 19.36 6.29
N ALA A 223 -11.19 20.50 6.94
CA ALA A 223 -10.19 21.56 7.12
C ALA A 223 -9.25 21.30 8.31
N GLU A 224 -9.65 20.49 9.29
CA GLU A 224 -8.80 20.17 10.44
C GLU A 224 -7.83 19.02 10.08
N SER A 225 -6.52 19.25 10.21
CA SER A 225 -5.50 18.22 9.96
C SER A 225 -5.59 17.12 11.03
N ASN A 226 -6.15 15.97 10.65
CA ASN A 226 -6.26 14.80 11.52
C ASN A 226 -5.47 13.61 10.95
N ARG A 227 -5.05 12.69 11.82
CA ARG A 227 -4.36 11.47 11.40
C ARG A 227 -5.34 10.48 10.74
N PRO A 228 -4.90 9.71 9.73
CA PRO A 228 -5.67 8.59 9.20
C PRO A 228 -6.05 7.59 10.30
N MET A 229 -7.23 6.98 10.18
CA MET A 229 -7.76 6.03 11.18
C MET A 229 -6.80 4.87 11.49
N ILE A 230 -6.02 4.42 10.49
CA ILE A 230 -5.01 3.36 10.66
C ILE A 230 -3.92 3.72 11.67
N LEU A 231 -3.58 5.01 11.84
CA LEU A 231 -2.54 5.47 12.77
C LEU A 231 -3.06 5.72 14.20
N ILE A 232 -4.37 5.59 14.42
CA ILE A 232 -4.95 5.70 15.76
C ILE A 232 -4.83 4.35 16.48
N GLY A 233 -5.06 3.24 15.79
CA GLY A 233 -4.98 1.88 16.38
C GLY A 233 -3.76 1.06 15.94
N GLY A 234 -3.10 1.43 14.85
CA GLY A 234 -1.96 0.70 14.28
C GLY A 234 -0.63 1.35 14.60
N ALA A 235 0.34 0.55 15.05
CA ALA A 235 1.72 0.99 15.15
C ALA A 235 2.37 0.91 13.76
N LEU A 236 2.78 2.06 13.19
CA LEU A 236 3.95 2.07 12.32
C LEU A 236 5.14 1.99 13.26
N PHE A 237 5.63 0.78 13.55
CA PHE A 237 6.93 0.65 14.20
C PHE A 237 7.98 1.20 13.23
N PRO A 238 8.72 2.27 13.56
CA PRO A 238 10.03 2.46 12.96
C PRO A 238 10.86 1.25 13.41
N ASN A 239 11.62 0.65 12.50
CA ASN A 239 12.48 -0.51 12.77
C ASN A 239 13.43 -0.23 13.95
N PHE A 240 13.01 -0.53 15.18
CA PHE A 240 13.87 -0.47 16.36
C PHE A 240 14.53 -1.84 16.51
N LYS A 241 15.78 -1.94 16.07
CA LYS A 241 16.63 -3.11 16.32
C LYS A 241 16.76 -3.30 17.84
N ARG A 242 16.22 -4.40 18.38
CA ARG A 242 16.57 -4.89 19.72
C ARG A 242 17.99 -5.46 19.66
N SER A 243 18.96 -4.69 20.14
CA SER A 243 20.31 -5.18 20.40
C SER A 243 20.26 -6.04 21.67
N PHE A 244 20.20 -7.36 21.51
CA PHE A 244 20.53 -8.28 22.60
C PHE A 244 22.06 -8.31 22.73
N LEU A 245 22.59 -7.62 23.74
CA LEU A 245 23.96 -7.80 24.21
C LEU A 245 24.00 -9.08 25.05
N HIS A 246 24.69 -10.10 24.55
CA HIS A 246 25.21 -11.20 25.37
C HIS A 246 26.70 -10.94 25.59
N PRO A 247 27.22 -10.98 26.84
CA PRO A 247 28.65 -10.94 27.07
C PRO A 247 29.22 -12.35 26.87
N ARG A 248 30.12 -12.54 25.90
CA ARG A 248 31.01 -13.71 25.86
C ARG A 248 32.40 -13.28 26.29
N GLY A 249 32.92 -13.97 27.31
CA GLY A 249 34.25 -13.76 27.89
C GLY A 249 35.40 -14.11 26.91
N PRO A 250 36.66 -13.86 27.33
CA PRO A 250 37.79 -13.93 26.43
C PRO A 250 38.25 -15.38 26.22
N ALA A 251 38.39 -15.79 24.97
CA ALA A 251 39.06 -17.04 24.61
C ALA A 251 40.57 -16.81 24.57
N VAL A 252 41.27 -17.60 25.38
CA VAL A 252 42.72 -17.74 25.45
C VAL A 252 43.27 -18.25 24.11
N LEU A 253 44.24 -17.54 23.53
CA LEU A 253 44.97 -17.99 22.34
C LEU A 253 46.30 -18.62 22.77
N VAL A 254 46.37 -19.95 22.68
CA VAL A 254 47.58 -20.73 22.92
C VAL A 254 48.53 -20.55 21.73
N ARG A 255 49.77 -20.26 22.07
CA ARG A 255 50.92 -20.01 21.21
C ARG A 255 51.60 -21.35 20.90
N THR A 256 51.87 -21.66 19.63
CA THR A 256 52.84 -22.69 19.26
C THR A 256 53.84 -22.13 18.25
N SER A 257 55.11 -22.26 18.62
CA SER A 257 56.33 -21.83 17.98
C SER A 257 56.81 -22.79 16.88
N GLY A 258 57.49 -22.25 15.86
CA GLY A 258 58.34 -23.01 14.93
C GLY A 258 59.01 -22.07 13.90
N PRO A 259 60.34 -22.10 13.71
CA PRO A 259 61.11 -20.99 13.13
C PRO A 259 61.51 -21.20 11.66
N GLY A 260 61.79 -20.10 10.95
CA GLY A 260 62.27 -20.11 9.55
C GLY A 260 62.73 -18.72 9.06
N THR A 261 63.93 -18.37 9.45
CA THR A 261 64.95 -17.47 8.87
C THR A 261 64.66 -16.60 7.63
N THR A 262 64.96 -15.30 7.81
CA THR A 262 65.70 -14.35 6.93
C THR A 262 65.09 -13.91 5.58
N HIS A 263 64.74 -12.63 5.47
CA HIS A 263 65.70 -11.60 5.02
C HIS A 263 65.18 -10.18 5.28
N LEU A 264 66.03 -9.39 5.91
CA LEU A 264 65.92 -7.95 6.14
C LEU A 264 66.39 -7.23 4.86
N LEU A 265 65.58 -6.33 4.31
CA LEU A 265 66.07 -5.25 3.45
C LEU A 265 65.52 -3.93 4.00
N MET A 266 66.38 -3.27 4.76
CA MET A 266 66.28 -1.85 5.10
C MET A 266 66.63 -1.05 3.85
N ALA A 267 65.74 -0.17 3.40
CA ALA A 267 66.11 1.00 2.62
C ALA A 267 65.14 2.15 2.90
N THR A 268 65.67 3.08 3.69
CA THR A 268 65.26 4.45 3.95
C THR A 268 64.62 5.16 2.76
N TYR A 269 63.49 5.86 2.94
CA TYR A 269 63.19 7.03 2.14
C TYR A 269 62.33 8.05 2.92
N VAL A 270 63.03 9.10 3.37
CA VAL A 270 62.65 10.52 3.41
C VAL A 270 61.16 10.83 3.54
N GLN A 271 60.80 11.41 4.70
CA GLN A 271 59.59 12.21 4.85
C GLN A 271 59.58 13.37 3.85
N ARG A 272 58.61 13.37 2.94
CA ARG A 272 58.08 14.60 2.34
C ARG A 272 56.57 14.59 2.46
N ARG A 273 56.08 15.42 3.38
CA ARG A 273 54.79 16.10 3.21
C ARG A 273 54.84 16.75 1.82
N TRP A 274 53.78 16.57 1.03
CA TRP A 274 53.03 17.65 0.37
C TRP A 274 51.78 17.07 -0.30
N SER A 275 50.79 17.95 -0.35
CA SER A 275 49.38 17.74 -0.62
C SER A 275 49.07 17.37 -2.07
N SER A 276 47.82 16.91 -2.27
CA SER A 276 47.05 16.89 -3.52
C SER A 276 47.66 16.11 -4.69
N HIS A 277 47.07 14.96 -5.02
CA HIS A 277 46.59 14.61 -6.37
C HIS A 277 45.73 13.34 -6.32
N CYS A 278 44.64 13.38 -7.10
CA CYS A 278 43.73 12.28 -7.38
C CYS A 278 44.48 11.08 -7.97
N GLY A 279 44.40 9.92 -7.30
CA GLY A 279 44.70 8.62 -7.90
C GLY A 279 43.46 8.00 -8.54
N PRO A 280 43.60 7.01 -9.44
CA PRO A 280 42.47 6.33 -10.06
C PRO A 280 41.68 5.61 -8.97
N CYS A 281 40.41 6.00 -8.77
CA CYS A 281 39.52 5.27 -7.87
C CYS A 281 39.28 3.87 -8.43
N GLU A 282 39.76 2.85 -7.74
CA GLU A 282 39.25 1.50 -7.93
C GLU A 282 37.71 1.52 -7.80
N PRO A 283 36.98 0.75 -8.63
CA PRO A 283 35.53 0.73 -8.61
C PRO A 283 35.04 0.14 -7.28
N ARG A 284 34.67 1.02 -6.35
CA ARG A 284 34.13 0.66 -5.03
C ARG A 284 32.61 0.78 -5.03
N LEU A 285 31.93 -0.23 -4.50
CA LEU A 285 30.48 -0.18 -4.30
C LEU A 285 30.13 0.95 -3.32
N THR A 286 29.29 1.89 -3.78
CA THR A 286 28.90 3.08 -3.01
C THR A 286 27.80 2.79 -1.98
N HIS A 287 27.03 1.72 -2.16
CA HIS A 287 25.91 1.34 -1.32
C HIS A 287 26.29 0.40 -0.16
N LEU A 288 27.57 0.30 0.20
CA LEU A 288 28.05 -0.49 1.32
C LEU A 288 28.74 0.41 2.35
N ASP A 289 28.44 0.19 3.63
CA ASP A 289 29.21 0.80 4.71
C ASP A 289 30.59 0.12 4.89
N ALA A 290 31.42 0.64 5.80
CA ALA A 290 32.74 0.09 6.09
C ALA A 290 32.71 -1.36 6.62
N THR A 291 31.53 -1.86 7.02
CA THR A 291 31.31 -3.23 7.50
C THR A 291 30.73 -4.16 6.41
N GLY A 292 30.56 -3.66 5.19
CA GLY A 292 30.00 -4.41 4.07
C GLY A 292 28.48 -4.56 4.11
N ARG A 293 27.76 -3.77 4.93
CA ARG A 293 26.30 -3.79 5.01
C ARG A 293 25.67 -2.76 4.07
N PRO A 294 24.47 -3.02 3.53
CA PRO A 294 23.76 -2.07 2.70
C PRO A 294 23.53 -0.74 3.42
N SER A 295 23.96 0.36 2.81
CA SER A 295 23.76 1.72 3.32
C SER A 295 23.34 2.64 2.18
N MET A 296 22.39 3.54 2.48
CA MET A 296 22.06 4.63 1.58
C MET A 296 23.23 5.62 1.54
N VAL A 297 23.57 6.11 0.35
CA VAL A 297 24.68 7.04 0.15
C VAL A 297 24.29 8.41 0.68
N ASP A 298 25.06 8.99 1.61
CA ASP A 298 24.82 10.37 2.02
C ASP A 298 25.07 11.34 0.85
N VAL A 299 24.07 12.17 0.57
CA VAL A 299 24.11 13.20 -0.47
C VAL A 299 24.06 14.62 0.11
N SER A 300 24.10 14.78 1.44
CA SER A 300 23.96 16.07 2.14
C SER A 300 24.89 17.17 1.60
N SER A 301 26.15 16.82 1.34
CA SER A 301 27.22 17.71 0.87
C SER A 301 27.21 18.01 -0.64
N LYS A 302 26.28 17.43 -1.40
CA LYS A 302 26.18 17.66 -2.85
C LYS A 302 25.27 18.85 -3.14
N GLU A 303 25.64 19.65 -4.12
CA GLU A 303 24.79 20.72 -4.62
C GLU A 303 23.63 20.17 -5.49
N PRO A 304 22.40 20.69 -5.33
CA PRO A 304 21.29 20.38 -6.23
C PRO A 304 21.58 20.89 -7.65
N THR A 305 21.37 20.02 -8.64
CA THR A 305 21.48 20.38 -10.06
C THR A 305 20.29 19.81 -10.82
N LYS A 306 19.97 20.41 -11.98
CA LYS A 306 19.03 19.80 -12.93
C LYS A 306 19.61 18.49 -13.46
N ARG A 307 18.83 17.42 -13.39
CA ARG A 307 19.23 16.08 -13.78
C ARG A 307 18.15 15.44 -14.62
N THR A 308 18.55 14.73 -15.65
CA THR A 308 17.64 14.02 -16.56
C THR A 308 18.19 12.64 -16.83
N ALA A 309 17.32 11.63 -16.88
CA ALA A 309 17.66 10.30 -17.35
C ALA A 309 16.60 9.79 -18.31
N THR A 310 17.03 9.12 -19.36
CA THR A 310 16.19 8.41 -20.31
C THR A 310 16.54 6.93 -20.26
N ALA A 311 15.53 6.10 -20.06
CA ALA A 311 15.63 4.65 -20.14
C ALA A 311 14.75 4.13 -21.27
N THR A 312 15.17 3.03 -21.86
CA THR A 312 14.46 2.32 -22.93
C THR A 312 14.34 0.85 -22.56
N GLY A 313 13.26 0.20 -22.98
CA GLY A 313 13.09 -1.24 -22.88
C GLY A 313 12.08 -1.74 -23.89
N SER A 314 12.06 -3.04 -24.16
CA SER A 314 11.16 -3.63 -25.14
C SER A 314 10.45 -4.86 -24.58
N ILE A 315 9.20 -5.05 -24.96
CA ILE A 315 8.49 -6.31 -24.82
C ILE A 315 8.26 -6.91 -26.20
N TYR A 316 8.68 -8.15 -26.37
CA TYR A 316 8.53 -8.94 -27.59
C TYR A 316 7.19 -9.67 -27.55
N VAL A 317 6.40 -9.50 -28.61
CA VAL A 317 5.01 -9.97 -28.66
C VAL A 317 4.71 -10.69 -29.98
N PRO A 318 3.79 -11.67 -29.99
CA PRO A 318 3.35 -12.34 -31.21
C PRO A 318 2.48 -11.40 -32.07
N LYS A 319 2.30 -11.78 -33.35
CA LYS A 319 1.55 -10.99 -34.36
C LYS A 319 0.17 -10.56 -33.88
N ILE A 320 -0.59 -11.50 -33.32
CA ILE A 320 -1.94 -11.26 -32.78
C ILE A 320 -1.98 -10.13 -31.75
N ALA A 321 -0.97 -10.05 -30.88
CA ALA A 321 -0.90 -9.03 -29.84
C ALA A 321 -0.45 -7.67 -30.39
N TYR A 322 0.42 -7.68 -31.40
CA TYR A 322 0.84 -6.47 -32.11
C TYR A 322 -0.31 -5.82 -32.88
N GLU A 323 -1.12 -6.60 -33.59
CA GLU A 323 -2.28 -6.11 -34.35
C GLU A 323 -3.30 -5.44 -33.42
N LEU A 324 -3.61 -6.09 -32.29
CA LEU A 324 -4.51 -5.55 -31.26
C LEU A 324 -4.07 -4.21 -30.68
N VAL A 325 -2.77 -4.01 -30.55
CA VAL A 325 -2.19 -2.81 -29.93
C VAL A 325 -1.98 -1.69 -30.96
N SER A 326 -1.72 -2.04 -32.22
CA SER A 326 -1.43 -1.08 -33.29
C SER A 326 -2.70 -0.53 -33.95
N GLY A 327 -3.87 -1.09 -33.66
CA GLY A 327 -5.14 -0.63 -34.22
C GLY A 327 -5.27 -0.88 -35.72
N MET A 328 -4.45 -1.77 -36.29
CA MET A 328 -4.70 -2.30 -37.63
C MET A 328 -5.89 -3.24 -37.52
N ASP A 329 -7.02 -2.85 -38.11
CA ASP A 329 -8.13 -3.77 -38.32
C ASP A 329 -7.59 -5.03 -38.99
N ALA A 330 -7.99 -6.20 -38.48
CA ALA A 330 -7.58 -7.48 -39.04
C ALA A 330 -7.84 -7.45 -40.56
N PRO A 331 -6.89 -7.88 -41.41
CA PRO A 331 -7.10 -7.86 -42.84
C PRO A 331 -8.37 -8.65 -43.19
N GLU A 332 -9.30 -8.01 -43.91
CA GLU A 332 -10.60 -8.56 -44.34
C GLU A 332 -10.47 -9.79 -45.27
N ASP A 333 -9.26 -10.27 -45.55
CA ASP A 333 -8.98 -11.28 -46.57
C ASP A 333 -8.23 -12.51 -46.03
N THR A 334 -8.61 -13.00 -44.84
CA THR A 334 -8.24 -14.37 -44.45
C THR A 334 -9.47 -15.13 -43.97
N ASP A 335 -9.82 -16.14 -44.75
CA ASP A 335 -10.88 -17.13 -44.53
C ASP A 335 -10.72 -17.83 -43.17
N LEU A 336 -11.27 -17.21 -42.12
CA LEU A 336 -11.15 -17.63 -40.72
C LEU A 336 -12.47 -18.26 -40.26
N GLN A 337 -12.84 -19.37 -40.89
CA GLN A 337 -13.80 -20.33 -40.31
C GLN A 337 -13.17 -21.27 -39.27
N THR A 338 -11.92 -21.04 -38.86
CA THR A 338 -11.25 -21.87 -37.84
C THR A 338 -10.52 -20.97 -36.86
N VAL A 339 -11.20 -20.52 -35.80
CA VAL A 339 -10.92 -20.80 -34.37
C VAL A 339 -11.81 -19.86 -33.52
N PRO A 340 -12.81 -20.36 -32.76
CA PRO A 340 -13.70 -19.55 -31.90
C PRO A 340 -12.98 -18.69 -30.84
N SER A 341 -11.71 -18.97 -30.53
CA SER A 341 -10.96 -18.28 -29.48
C SER A 341 -10.48 -16.88 -29.85
N LEU A 342 -10.35 -16.56 -31.14
CA LEU A 342 -9.79 -15.30 -31.64
C LEU A 342 -10.80 -14.14 -31.53
N GLN A 343 -12.07 -14.37 -31.90
CA GLN A 343 -13.15 -13.38 -31.75
C GLN A 343 -13.43 -13.07 -30.27
N THR A 344 -13.47 -14.08 -29.40
CA THR A 344 -13.63 -13.87 -27.96
C THR A 344 -12.43 -13.13 -27.34
N ALA A 345 -11.22 -13.32 -27.88
CA ALA A 345 -10.02 -12.59 -27.45
C ALA A 345 -10.05 -11.12 -27.90
N LEU A 346 -10.51 -10.84 -29.12
CA LEU A 346 -10.71 -9.49 -29.67
C LEU A 346 -11.75 -8.70 -28.86
N GLU A 347 -12.90 -9.30 -28.53
CA GLU A 347 -13.94 -8.69 -27.70
C GLU A 347 -13.46 -8.44 -26.25
N LYS A 348 -12.75 -9.41 -25.65
CA LYS A 348 -12.15 -9.26 -24.31
C LYS A 348 -11.04 -8.21 -24.28
N SER A 349 -10.31 -8.01 -25.38
CA SER A 349 -9.28 -6.98 -25.51
C SER A 349 -9.90 -5.59 -25.69
N ARG A 350 -10.95 -5.46 -26.52
CA ARG A 350 -11.71 -4.21 -26.70
C ARG A 350 -12.35 -3.72 -25.41
N ASN A 351 -12.83 -4.63 -24.56
CA ASN A 351 -13.40 -4.31 -23.24
C ASN A 351 -12.35 -3.83 -22.21
N LYS A 352 -11.04 -3.97 -22.47
CA LYS A 352 -9.95 -3.64 -21.53
C LYS A 352 -9.29 -2.27 -21.75
N GLY A 353 -9.83 -1.45 -22.66
CA GLY A 353 -9.31 -0.11 -22.96
C GLY A 353 -7.96 -0.13 -23.70
N HIS A 354 -7.45 1.05 -24.06
CA HIS A 354 -6.18 1.18 -24.77
C HIS A 354 -5.00 0.70 -23.91
N THR A 355 -4.52 -0.52 -24.17
CA THR A 355 -3.42 -1.19 -23.43
C THR A 355 -2.19 -0.28 -23.28
N LEU A 356 -1.81 0.47 -24.31
CA LEU A 356 -0.67 1.39 -24.27
C LEU A 356 -0.89 2.55 -23.29
N THR A 357 -2.10 3.11 -23.25
CA THR A 357 -2.45 4.20 -22.33
C THR A 357 -2.41 3.73 -20.88
N VAL A 358 -2.92 2.52 -20.60
CA VAL A 358 -2.85 1.93 -19.26
C VAL A 358 -1.39 1.67 -18.86
N ALA A 359 -0.58 1.12 -19.77
CA ALA A 359 0.84 0.90 -19.54
C ALA A 359 1.62 2.21 -19.33
N GLN A 360 1.29 3.27 -20.06
CA GLN A 360 1.89 4.59 -19.92
C GLN A 360 1.58 5.19 -18.54
N LEU A 361 0.32 5.10 -18.08
CA LEU A 361 -0.07 5.56 -16.75
C LEU A 361 0.63 4.75 -15.65
N ALA A 362 0.68 3.42 -15.80
CA ALA A 362 1.37 2.55 -14.87
C ALA A 362 2.87 2.86 -14.77
N ALA A 363 3.54 3.13 -15.91
CA ALA A 363 4.93 3.55 -15.95
C ALA A 363 5.15 4.88 -15.19
N ILE A 364 4.28 5.87 -15.37
CA ILE A 364 4.34 7.15 -14.64
C ILE A 364 4.14 6.94 -13.13
N MET A 365 3.20 6.07 -12.74
CA MET A 365 2.98 5.74 -11.32
C MET A 365 4.15 4.97 -10.71
N GLY A 366 4.72 4.02 -11.44
CA GLY A 366 5.90 3.26 -11.04
C GLY A 366 7.11 4.17 -10.81
N CYS A 367 7.33 5.11 -11.72
CA CYS A 367 8.37 6.14 -11.61
C CYS A 367 8.29 6.89 -10.26
N LYS A 368 7.09 7.36 -9.88
CA LYS A 368 6.86 8.10 -8.63
C LYS A 368 7.07 7.26 -7.37
N ARG A 369 7.03 5.93 -7.47
CA ARG A 369 7.17 4.99 -6.34
C ARG A 369 8.54 4.30 -6.30
N THR A 370 9.51 4.77 -7.07
CA THR A 370 10.85 4.15 -7.16
C THR A 370 11.51 3.98 -5.79
N ALA A 371 11.47 4.99 -4.92
CA ALA A 371 12.04 4.90 -3.58
C ALA A 371 11.30 3.93 -2.63
N GLU A 372 10.05 3.55 -2.94
CA GLU A 372 9.32 2.51 -2.20
C GLU A 372 9.71 1.11 -2.68
N LEU A 373 10.11 0.98 -3.95
CA LEU A 373 10.42 -0.30 -4.60
C LEU A 373 11.91 -0.67 -4.50
N ILE A 374 12.80 0.32 -4.60
CA ILE A 374 14.25 0.13 -4.61
C ILE A 374 14.84 0.59 -3.26
N PRO A 375 15.29 -0.33 -2.38
CA PRO A 375 15.54 -0.05 -0.95
C PRO A 375 16.51 1.09 -0.61
N LEU A 376 17.46 1.40 -1.50
CA LEU A 376 18.51 2.40 -1.25
C LEU A 376 18.40 3.63 -2.17
N CYS A 377 17.27 3.79 -2.88
CA CYS A 377 16.98 5.01 -3.63
C CYS A 377 16.49 6.12 -2.70
N HIS A 378 16.88 7.36 -3.03
CA HIS A 378 16.41 8.53 -2.30
C HIS A 378 14.99 8.89 -2.78
N PRO A 379 14.11 9.41 -1.90
CA PRO A 379 12.88 10.02 -2.35
C PRO A 379 13.18 11.34 -3.06
N LEU A 380 12.81 11.44 -4.34
CA LEU A 380 13.08 12.60 -5.19
C LEU A 380 11.79 13.34 -5.56
N LYS A 381 11.87 14.68 -5.60
CA LYS A 381 10.83 15.53 -6.17
C LYS A 381 11.03 15.59 -7.69
N LEU A 382 10.27 14.79 -8.43
CA LEU A 382 10.36 14.71 -9.88
C LEU A 382 9.69 15.94 -10.52
N SER A 383 10.38 16.56 -11.48
CA SER A 383 9.91 17.76 -12.19
C SER A 383 9.13 17.42 -13.45
N ASN A 384 9.57 16.39 -14.19
CA ASN A 384 8.89 15.91 -15.38
C ASN A 384 9.03 14.40 -15.54
N ILE A 385 7.99 13.74 -16.04
CA ILE A 385 7.98 12.34 -16.40
C ILE A 385 7.28 12.22 -17.75
N SER A 386 8.01 11.84 -18.78
CA SER A 386 7.49 11.58 -20.12
C SER A 386 7.72 10.11 -20.44
N VAL A 387 6.65 9.39 -20.79
CA VAL A 387 6.71 7.98 -21.18
C VAL A 387 6.03 7.82 -22.51
N THR A 388 6.67 7.10 -23.43
CA THR A 388 6.13 6.78 -24.75
C THR A 388 6.28 5.29 -25.00
N LEU A 389 5.21 4.62 -25.43
CA LEU A 389 5.25 3.23 -25.88
C LEU A 389 4.95 3.19 -27.38
N THR A 390 5.88 2.68 -28.19
CA THR A 390 5.75 2.58 -29.64
C THR A 390 5.76 1.11 -30.08
N PRO A 391 4.69 0.59 -30.71
CA PRO A 391 4.72 -0.70 -31.38
C PRO A 391 5.57 -0.59 -32.65
N GLU A 392 6.51 -1.53 -32.84
CA GLU A 392 7.44 -1.56 -33.98
C GLU A 392 7.60 -3.01 -34.49
N PRO A 393 7.55 -3.23 -35.82
CA PRO A 393 7.93 -4.52 -36.40
C PRO A 393 9.45 -4.71 -36.33
N ILE A 394 9.90 -5.94 -36.14
CA ILE A 394 11.33 -6.27 -36.18
C ILE A 394 11.69 -6.69 -37.60
N LEU A 395 12.47 -5.88 -38.29
CA LEU A 395 13.08 -6.25 -39.57
C LEU A 395 14.15 -7.32 -39.30
N ARG A 396 13.97 -8.52 -39.87
CA ARG A 396 14.86 -9.69 -39.67
C ARG A 396 16.13 -9.66 -40.53
N GLU A 397 16.36 -8.60 -41.30
CA GLU A 397 17.53 -8.50 -42.17
C GLU A 397 18.81 -8.31 -41.32
N GLY A 398 19.66 -9.35 -41.29
CA GLY A 398 21.05 -9.26 -40.82
C GLY A 398 21.36 -9.64 -39.37
N MET A 399 20.40 -10.08 -38.54
CA MET A 399 20.65 -10.38 -37.11
C MET A 399 20.46 -11.86 -36.73
N PRO A 400 21.52 -12.70 -36.76
CA PRO A 400 21.46 -14.12 -36.38
C PRO A 400 21.17 -14.39 -34.89
N GLN A 401 21.10 -13.36 -34.03
CA GLN A 401 20.83 -13.52 -32.58
C GLN A 401 19.33 -13.46 -32.20
N LEU A 402 18.42 -13.22 -33.15
CA LEU A 402 16.98 -13.04 -32.89
C LEU A 402 16.10 -14.26 -33.22
N VAL A 403 16.68 -15.41 -33.53
CA VAL A 403 15.96 -16.60 -34.04
C VAL A 403 14.85 -17.09 -33.09
N ASN A 404 14.99 -16.87 -31.78
CA ASN A 404 14.02 -17.29 -30.76
C ASN A 404 13.10 -16.17 -30.23
N ARG A 405 13.10 -14.97 -30.83
CA ARG A 405 12.25 -13.85 -30.37
C ARG A 405 10.99 -13.68 -31.24
N PRO A 406 9.83 -13.35 -30.65
CA PRO A 406 8.64 -12.95 -31.40
C PRO A 406 8.96 -11.80 -32.38
N PRO A 407 8.33 -11.76 -33.58
CA PRO A 407 8.70 -10.85 -34.67
C PRO A 407 8.28 -9.38 -34.46
N TYR A 408 7.59 -9.06 -33.37
CA TYR A 408 7.12 -7.70 -33.07
C TYR A 408 7.59 -7.27 -31.68
N ARG A 409 7.82 -5.97 -31.50
CA ARG A 409 8.16 -5.39 -30.21
C ARG A 409 7.31 -4.16 -29.90
N ILE A 410 7.10 -3.92 -28.61
CA ILE A 410 6.60 -2.62 -28.11
C ILE A 410 7.75 -2.00 -27.33
N ARG A 411 8.29 -0.89 -27.84
CA ARG A 411 9.40 -0.16 -27.24
C ARG A 411 8.86 0.89 -26.28
N CYS A 412 9.24 0.80 -25.02
CA CYS A 412 8.92 1.79 -23.99
C CYS A 412 10.14 2.69 -23.75
N THR A 413 9.96 3.99 -23.92
CA THR A 413 10.96 5.02 -23.63
C THR A 413 10.44 5.92 -22.53
N ALA A 414 11.19 6.06 -21.42
CA ALA A 414 10.84 6.93 -20.31
C ALA A 414 11.94 7.96 -20.06
N THR A 415 11.59 9.23 -20.13
CA THR A 415 12.47 10.37 -19.80
C THR A 415 11.98 11.03 -18.53
N VAL A 416 12.84 11.07 -17.52
CA VAL A 416 12.55 11.61 -16.19
C VAL A 416 13.52 12.75 -15.90
N SER A 417 13.04 13.84 -15.31
CA SER A 417 13.89 14.92 -14.83
C SER A 417 13.53 15.35 -13.42
N CYS A 418 14.53 15.85 -12.70
CA CYS A 418 14.37 16.45 -11.39
C CYS A 418 15.40 17.56 -11.17
N GLU A 419 15.18 18.34 -10.11
CA GLU A 419 16.19 19.19 -9.51
C GLU A 419 16.60 18.57 -8.17
N GLY A 420 17.85 18.11 -8.05
CA GLY A 420 18.25 17.33 -6.88
C GLY A 420 19.72 16.95 -6.81
N LYS A 421 20.06 16.27 -5.72
CA LYS A 421 21.45 15.92 -5.35
C LYS A 421 21.92 14.56 -5.90
N THR A 422 21.00 13.76 -6.43
CA THR A 422 21.27 12.44 -7.04
C THR A 422 20.52 12.30 -8.36
N GLY A 423 21.01 11.42 -9.24
CA GLY A 423 20.42 11.14 -10.53
C GLY A 423 19.08 10.40 -10.44
N VAL A 424 18.38 10.35 -11.57
CA VAL A 424 17.04 9.75 -11.75
C VAL A 424 17.07 8.51 -12.66
N GLU A 425 18.21 7.83 -12.74
CA GLU A 425 18.38 6.64 -13.56
C GLU A 425 17.43 5.51 -13.12
N MET A 426 17.27 5.33 -11.81
CA MET A 426 16.42 4.29 -11.24
C MET A 426 14.94 4.59 -11.46
N GLU A 427 14.54 5.85 -11.44
CA GLU A 427 13.18 6.29 -11.74
C GLU A 427 12.82 6.01 -13.20
N ALA A 428 13.73 6.30 -14.13
CA ALA A 428 13.54 5.99 -15.54
C ALA A 428 13.48 4.47 -15.81
N LEU A 429 14.38 3.68 -15.20
CA LEU A 429 14.39 2.22 -15.33
C LEU A 429 13.13 1.58 -14.72
N THR A 430 12.70 2.07 -13.56
CA THR A 430 11.48 1.59 -12.90
C THR A 430 10.25 1.91 -13.74
N ALA A 431 10.18 3.11 -14.32
CA ALA A 431 9.10 3.51 -15.22
C ALA A 431 8.97 2.53 -16.40
N VAL A 432 10.07 2.26 -17.12
CA VAL A 432 10.11 1.31 -18.24
C VAL A 432 9.68 -0.09 -17.78
N THR A 433 10.24 -0.57 -16.68
CA THR A 433 9.96 -1.92 -16.18
C THR A 433 8.49 -2.11 -15.84
N VAL A 434 7.89 -1.17 -15.10
CA VAL A 434 6.48 -1.22 -14.72
C VAL A 434 5.58 -1.07 -15.96
N GLY A 435 5.94 -0.21 -16.91
CA GLY A 435 5.22 -0.09 -18.18
C GLY A 435 5.17 -1.41 -18.95
N LEU A 436 6.31 -2.07 -19.13
CA LEU A 436 6.41 -3.34 -19.85
C LEU A 436 5.71 -4.50 -19.11
N LEU A 437 5.79 -4.55 -17.78
CA LEU A 437 5.03 -5.52 -16.97
C LEU A 437 3.52 -5.32 -17.10
N THR A 438 3.07 -4.06 -17.25
CA THR A 438 1.66 -3.75 -17.46
C THR A 438 1.20 -4.19 -18.85
N VAL A 439 2.02 -3.97 -19.89
CA VAL A 439 1.73 -4.51 -21.23
C VAL A 439 1.62 -6.03 -21.18
N TRP A 440 2.51 -6.70 -20.47
CA TRP A 440 2.44 -8.14 -20.26
C TRP A 440 1.12 -8.56 -19.61
N ASP A 441 0.74 -7.94 -18.50
CA ASP A 441 -0.47 -8.29 -17.76
C ASP A 441 -1.74 -8.12 -18.59
N MET A 442 -1.79 -7.05 -19.39
CA MET A 442 -2.92 -6.76 -20.27
C MET A 442 -3.03 -7.76 -21.42
N LEU A 443 -1.90 -8.20 -21.98
CA LEU A 443 -1.85 -9.03 -23.18
C LEU A 443 -1.71 -10.54 -22.92
N LYS A 444 -1.39 -11.00 -21.70
CA LYS A 444 -1.16 -12.43 -21.40
C LYS A 444 -2.29 -13.38 -21.75
N ALA A 445 -3.53 -12.87 -21.81
CA ALA A 445 -4.70 -13.65 -22.21
C ALA A 445 -4.75 -13.95 -23.72
N VAL A 446 -4.08 -13.13 -24.54
CA VAL A 446 -4.13 -13.20 -26.01
C VAL A 446 -2.78 -13.59 -26.61
N ALA A 447 -1.70 -13.06 -26.05
CA ALA A 447 -0.32 -13.29 -26.50
C ALA A 447 0.30 -14.61 -26.00
N GLY A 448 -0.38 -15.34 -25.12
CA GLY A 448 0.16 -16.55 -24.49
C GLY A 448 1.33 -16.27 -23.53
N LYS A 449 2.12 -17.31 -23.25
CA LYS A 449 3.25 -17.27 -22.28
C LYS A 449 4.60 -16.94 -22.93
N GLU A 450 4.64 -16.74 -24.25
CA GLU A 450 5.88 -16.62 -25.04
C GLU A 450 6.39 -15.18 -25.17
N MET A 451 5.68 -14.20 -24.60
CA MET A 451 6.17 -12.84 -24.54
C MET A 451 7.52 -12.80 -23.82
N MET A 452 8.34 -11.79 -24.11
CA MET A 452 9.61 -11.59 -23.40
C MET A 452 9.85 -10.12 -23.15
N ILE A 453 10.23 -9.75 -21.93
CA ILE A 453 10.67 -8.39 -21.60
C ILE A 453 12.20 -8.36 -21.63
N GLY A 454 12.77 -7.38 -22.31
CA GLY A 454 14.22 -7.27 -22.48
C GLY A 454 14.68 -5.87 -22.85
N ASP A 455 15.98 -5.76 -23.07
CA ASP A 455 16.67 -4.55 -23.53
C ASP A 455 16.41 -3.31 -22.66
N ILE A 456 16.17 -3.53 -21.36
CA ILE A 456 15.97 -2.47 -20.37
C ILE A 456 17.32 -1.84 -20.03
N VAL A 457 17.56 -0.63 -20.52
CA VAL A 457 18.82 0.09 -20.36
C VAL A 457 18.60 1.58 -20.17
N VAL A 458 19.52 2.24 -19.47
CA VAL A 458 19.64 3.71 -19.51
C VAL A 458 20.30 4.09 -20.84
N SER A 459 19.60 4.85 -21.68
CA SER A 459 20.08 5.31 -22.98
C SER A 459 20.79 6.67 -22.88
N HIS A 460 20.30 7.55 -22.02
CA HIS A 460 20.87 8.87 -21.81
C HIS A 460 20.78 9.26 -20.32
N LYS A 461 21.80 9.94 -19.79
CA LYS A 461 21.69 10.71 -18.55
C LYS A 461 22.46 12.02 -18.67
N SER A 462 21.96 13.06 -18.02
CA SER A 462 22.65 14.34 -17.91
C SER A 462 22.62 14.91 -16.50
N GLY A 463 23.69 15.61 -16.16
CA GLY A 463 23.87 16.26 -14.86
C GLY A 463 24.49 15.38 -13.76
N GLY A 464 25.28 16.02 -12.89
CA GLY A 464 25.97 15.38 -11.77
C GLY A 464 27.46 15.15 -11.97
N LYS A 465 28.10 14.56 -10.96
CA LYS A 465 29.57 14.39 -10.90
C LYS A 465 30.13 13.48 -12.00
N SER A 466 29.35 12.53 -12.49
CA SER A 466 29.78 11.57 -13.52
C SER A 466 29.75 12.13 -14.95
N GLY A 467 29.28 13.38 -15.14
CA GLY A 467 29.02 13.95 -16.46
C GLY A 467 27.84 13.30 -17.19
N ASP A 468 27.62 13.77 -18.41
CA ASP A 468 26.59 13.28 -19.31
C ASP A 468 27.01 11.94 -19.92
N PHE A 469 26.05 11.06 -20.12
CA PHE A 469 26.27 9.75 -20.70
C PHE A 469 25.21 9.49 -21.77
N ILE A 470 25.69 9.05 -22.94
CA ILE A 470 24.88 8.53 -24.03
C ILE A 470 25.37 7.11 -24.30
N ARG A 471 24.45 6.15 -24.31
CA ARG A 471 24.76 4.78 -24.67
C ARG A 471 25.00 4.71 -26.17
N ALA A 472 26.16 4.21 -26.59
CA ALA A 472 26.44 3.94 -27.99
C ALA A 472 25.44 2.90 -28.53
N GLU A 473 24.75 3.22 -29.63
CA GLU A 473 23.96 2.23 -30.36
C GLU A 473 24.92 1.19 -30.93
N LYS A 474 24.76 -0.07 -30.52
CA LYS A 474 25.40 -1.17 -31.25
C LYS A 474 24.69 -1.26 -32.61
N LYS A 475 25.39 -0.83 -33.66
CA LYS A 475 24.99 -1.11 -35.05
C LYS A 475 24.92 -2.60 -35.30
#